data_AF-A0A944MLV6-F1
#
_entry.id   AF-A0A944MLV6-F1
#
_cell.length_a   1.000
_cell.length_b   1.000
_cell.length_c   1.000
_cell.angle_alpha   90.00
_cell.angle_beta   90.00
_cell.angle_gamma   90.00
#
_symmetry.space_group_name_H-M   'P 1'
#
loop_
_entity.id
_entity.type
_entity.pdbx_description
1 polymer ?
#
loop_
_entity_poly.entity_id
_entity_poly.type
_entity_poly.pdbx_seq_one_letter_code
_entity_poly.pdbx_strand_id
1 'polypeptide(L)'
;MNNSIFYQQNSLLKFFLAILGAFIAIFLTIKLLLFLFIVTFFYLYQDTKIIIKWLQTSLKIVPLFISIFIFGIIFKIDFFTQLTLSLRILFILFLSVYLTSSTSIDFFLQDTAFVSHSVLLNKFRFFGVATINFLPIFWNEYKNIEKTNILATISNSISNSFNKVNLVEKETIQKMNSYAKTKFRIIPNLYLTLLIIIYTTTFWVNFKI
;
A
#
# COMPACT_ATOMS: atom_id res chain seq x y z
N MET A 1 13.45 -15.76 -3.49
CA MET A 1 13.24 -14.37 -3.95
C MET A 1 12.27 -14.40 -5.12
N ASN A 2 11.12 -13.73 -5.03
CA ASN A 2 10.20 -13.62 -6.17
C ASN A 2 10.90 -12.76 -7.24
N ASN A 3 11.24 -13.36 -8.38
CA ASN A 3 11.86 -12.67 -9.53
C ASN A 3 10.89 -11.73 -10.28
N SER A 4 9.74 -11.37 -9.70
CA SER A 4 8.77 -10.54 -10.41
C SER A 4 9.27 -9.11 -10.57
N ILE A 5 9.03 -8.53 -11.75
CA ILE A 5 9.45 -7.17 -12.11
C ILE A 5 8.90 -6.15 -11.10
N PHE A 6 7.75 -6.43 -10.49
CA PHE A 6 7.13 -5.56 -9.51
C PHE A 6 7.95 -5.40 -8.24
N TYR A 7 8.61 -6.45 -7.71
CA TYR A 7 9.45 -6.29 -6.51
C TYR A 7 10.69 -5.44 -6.74
N GLN A 8 11.08 -5.25 -8.00
CA GLN A 8 12.27 -4.51 -8.40
C GLN A 8 11.98 -3.02 -8.66
N GLN A 9 10.71 -2.65 -8.67
CA GLN A 9 10.27 -1.28 -8.87
C GLN A 9 10.47 -0.45 -7.60
N ASN A 10 10.81 0.81 -7.79
CA ASN A 10 10.94 1.79 -6.73
C ASN A 10 9.60 1.97 -6.01
N SER A 11 9.65 1.78 -4.71
CA SER A 11 8.50 1.77 -3.82
C SER A 11 7.80 3.13 -3.80
N LEU A 12 8.55 4.24 -3.84
CA LEU A 12 7.97 5.59 -3.87
C LEU A 12 7.14 5.82 -5.13
N LEU A 13 7.62 5.39 -6.29
CA LEU A 13 6.85 5.47 -7.54
C LEU A 13 5.56 4.64 -7.47
N LYS A 14 5.57 3.48 -6.82
CA LYS A 14 4.34 2.68 -6.63
C LYS A 14 3.34 3.36 -5.73
N PHE A 15 3.81 3.93 -4.61
CA PHE A 15 2.98 4.71 -3.70
C PHE A 15 2.37 5.89 -4.44
N PHE A 16 3.17 6.62 -5.23
CA PHE A 16 2.69 7.70 -6.07
C PHE A 16 1.63 7.22 -7.07
N LEU A 17 1.87 6.12 -7.80
CA LEU A 17 0.88 5.53 -8.70
C LEU A 17 -0.42 5.17 -7.95
N ALA A 18 -0.33 4.55 -6.79
CA ALA A 18 -1.50 4.12 -6.02
C ALA A 18 -2.34 5.32 -5.55
N ILE A 19 -1.70 6.36 -5.02
CA ILE A 19 -2.36 7.59 -4.58
C ILE A 19 -2.96 8.33 -5.78
N LEU A 20 -2.18 8.50 -6.84
CA LEU A 20 -2.61 9.14 -8.08
C LEU A 20 -3.81 8.40 -8.69
N GLY A 21 -3.72 7.07 -8.78
CA GLY A 21 -4.79 6.23 -9.31
C GLY A 21 -6.06 6.29 -8.49
N ALA A 22 -5.95 6.26 -7.16
CA ALA A 22 -7.09 6.42 -6.27
C ALA A 22 -7.74 7.80 -6.43
N PHE A 23 -6.93 8.87 -6.51
CA PHE A 23 -7.41 10.23 -6.75
C PHE A 23 -8.13 10.35 -8.10
N ILE A 24 -7.50 9.88 -9.18
CA ILE A 24 -8.06 9.91 -10.54
C ILE A 24 -9.39 9.14 -10.60
N ALA A 25 -9.47 7.96 -9.98
CA ALA A 25 -10.67 7.11 -10.00
C ALA A 25 -11.92 7.81 -9.45
N ILE A 26 -11.77 8.78 -8.56
CA ILE A 26 -12.89 9.57 -7.99
C ILE A 26 -13.52 10.49 -9.04
N PHE A 27 -12.72 11.02 -9.98
CA PHE A 27 -13.17 12.02 -10.95
C PHE A 27 -13.47 11.45 -12.33
N LEU A 28 -13.02 10.23 -12.63
CA LEU A 28 -13.25 9.64 -13.95
C LEU A 28 -14.70 9.24 -14.19
N THR A 29 -15.13 9.43 -15.44
CA THR A 29 -16.32 8.78 -16.01
C THR A 29 -16.15 7.26 -16.02
N ILE A 30 -17.29 6.54 -15.98
CA ILE A 30 -17.27 5.06 -15.93
C ILE A 30 -16.52 4.41 -17.10
N LYS A 31 -16.61 4.99 -18.31
CA LYS A 31 -15.92 4.47 -19.51
C LYS A 31 -14.40 4.54 -19.35
N LEU A 32 -13.88 5.68 -18.89
CA LEU A 32 -12.46 5.87 -18.67
C LEU A 32 -11.95 5.08 -17.45
N LEU A 33 -12.77 4.93 -16.42
CA LEU A 33 -12.45 4.07 -15.27
C LEU A 33 -12.33 2.60 -15.70
N LEU A 34 -13.25 2.09 -16.52
CA LEU A 34 -13.16 0.73 -17.09
C LEU A 34 -11.90 0.55 -17.94
N PHE A 35 -11.56 1.54 -18.78
CA PHE A 35 -10.33 1.53 -19.55
C PHE A 35 -9.09 1.42 -18.64
N LEU A 36 -8.98 2.28 -17.61
CA LEU A 36 -7.86 2.19 -16.66
C LEU A 36 -7.84 0.87 -15.90
N PHE A 37 -9.01 0.33 -15.54
CA PHE A 37 -9.12 -0.96 -14.88
C PHE A 37 -8.50 -2.05 -15.76
N ILE A 38 -8.91 -2.12 -17.04
CA ILE A 38 -8.42 -3.11 -18.00
C ILE A 38 -6.91 -2.97 -18.22
N VAL A 39 -6.41 -1.76 -18.44
CA VAL A 39 -4.97 -1.51 -18.63
C VAL A 39 -4.18 -1.95 -17.40
N THR A 40 -4.67 -1.60 -16.20
CA THR A 40 -4.02 -1.98 -14.94
C THR A 40 -4.07 -3.48 -14.71
N PHE A 41 -5.17 -4.12 -15.13
CA PHE A 41 -5.30 -5.57 -15.06
C PHE A 41 -4.26 -6.25 -15.95
N PHE A 42 -4.12 -5.83 -17.21
CA PHE A 42 -3.08 -6.35 -18.10
C PHE A 42 -1.67 -6.08 -17.58
N TYR A 43 -1.44 -4.91 -17.00
CA TYR A 43 -0.17 -4.60 -16.35
C TYR A 43 0.13 -5.59 -15.22
N LEU A 44 -0.81 -5.83 -14.31
CA LEU A 44 -0.62 -6.71 -13.14
C LEU A 44 -0.71 -8.21 -13.47
N TYR A 45 -1.24 -8.56 -14.64
CA TYR A 45 -1.38 -9.96 -15.07
C TYR A 45 -0.03 -10.71 -15.11
N GLN A 46 1.08 -9.99 -15.25
CA GLN A 46 2.43 -10.57 -15.21
C GLN A 46 2.77 -11.26 -13.88
N ASP A 47 2.07 -10.94 -12.79
CA ASP A 47 2.22 -11.63 -11.50
C ASP A 47 0.84 -12.11 -11.03
N THR A 48 0.49 -13.34 -11.43
CA THR A 48 -0.79 -13.98 -11.14
C THR A 48 -1.10 -14.05 -9.65
N LYS A 49 -0.09 -14.04 -8.77
CA LYS A 49 -0.28 -14.02 -7.32
C LYS A 49 -0.99 -12.74 -6.86
N ILE A 50 -0.72 -11.60 -7.51
CA ILE A 50 -1.37 -10.32 -7.21
C ILE A 50 -2.85 -10.38 -7.61
N ILE A 51 -3.15 -10.92 -8.80
CA ILE A 51 -4.53 -11.09 -9.28
C ILE A 51 -5.33 -12.01 -8.37
N ILE A 52 -4.76 -13.16 -7.99
CA ILE A 52 -5.41 -14.12 -7.08
C ILE A 52 -5.70 -13.47 -5.73
N LYS A 53 -4.72 -12.74 -5.15
CA LYS A 53 -4.94 -12.00 -3.90
C LYS A 53 -6.01 -10.94 -4.03
N TRP A 54 -6.07 -10.25 -5.17
CA TRP A 54 -7.11 -9.26 -5.43
C TRP A 54 -8.49 -9.92 -5.47
N LEU A 55 -8.66 -11.01 -6.20
CA LEU A 55 -9.92 -11.77 -6.22
C LEU A 55 -10.33 -12.24 -4.83
N GLN A 56 -9.40 -12.83 -4.07
CA GLN A 56 -9.66 -13.27 -2.69
C GLN A 56 -10.07 -12.11 -1.78
N THR A 57 -9.48 -10.93 -1.96
CA THR A 57 -9.82 -9.74 -1.16
C THR A 57 -11.16 -9.14 -1.60
N SER A 58 -11.43 -9.10 -2.90
CA SER A 58 -12.71 -8.68 -3.47
C SER A 58 -13.87 -9.55 -2.97
N LEU A 59 -13.68 -10.88 -2.88
CA LEU A 59 -14.67 -11.79 -2.31
C LEU A 59 -14.99 -11.49 -0.84
N LYS A 60 -13.99 -11.09 -0.05
CA LYS A 60 -14.20 -10.73 1.37
C LYS A 60 -15.03 -9.46 1.55
N ILE A 61 -15.01 -8.55 0.58
CA ILE A 61 -15.79 -7.31 0.63
C ILE A 61 -17.15 -7.41 -0.10
N VAL A 62 -17.54 -8.59 -0.59
CA VAL A 62 -18.88 -8.81 -1.17
C VAL A 62 -20.02 -8.36 -0.26
N PRO A 63 -19.99 -8.59 1.07
CA PRO A 63 -21.04 -8.08 1.96
C PRO A 63 -21.20 -6.56 1.89
N LEU A 64 -20.10 -5.81 1.72
CA LEU A 64 -20.16 -4.35 1.55
C LEU A 64 -20.91 -3.97 0.26
N PHE A 65 -20.64 -4.65 -0.87
CA PHE A 65 -21.36 -4.40 -2.11
C PHE A 65 -22.85 -4.71 -1.99
N ILE A 66 -23.19 -5.85 -1.35
CA ILE A 66 -24.59 -6.20 -1.09
C ILE A 66 -25.28 -5.09 -0.30
N SER A 67 -24.65 -4.58 0.76
CA SER A 67 -25.18 -3.46 1.54
C SER A 67 -25.36 -2.20 0.68
N ILE A 68 -24.36 -1.83 -0.14
CA ILE A 68 -24.45 -0.66 -1.04
C ILE A 68 -25.68 -0.78 -1.96
N PHE A 69 -25.89 -1.96 -2.56
CA PHE A 69 -27.03 -2.17 -3.46
C PHE A 69 -28.38 -2.16 -2.75
N ILE A 70 -28.48 -2.79 -1.58
CA ILE A 70 -29.71 -2.78 -0.77
C ILE A 70 -30.07 -1.35 -0.35
N PHE A 71 -29.11 -0.60 0.19
CA PHE A 71 -29.34 0.80 0.56
C PHE A 71 -29.69 1.66 -0.65
N GLY A 72 -29.03 1.43 -1.79
CA GLY A 72 -29.36 2.11 -3.02
C GLY A 72 -30.80 1.89 -3.48
N ILE A 73 -31.33 0.67 -3.35
CA ILE A 73 -32.76 0.38 -3.62
C ILE A 73 -33.67 1.13 -2.62
N ILE A 74 -33.36 1.06 -1.32
CA ILE A 74 -34.15 1.71 -0.26
C ILE A 74 -34.24 3.23 -0.48
N PHE A 75 -33.11 3.87 -0.80
CA PHE A 75 -33.01 5.31 -1.01
C PHE A 75 -33.27 5.75 -2.46
N LYS A 76 -33.70 4.84 -3.35
CA LYS A 76 -33.98 5.10 -4.76
C LYS A 76 -32.80 5.76 -5.50
N ILE A 77 -31.58 5.36 -5.17
CA ILE A 77 -30.37 5.78 -5.87
C ILE A 77 -30.31 5.07 -7.22
N ASP A 78 -29.98 5.80 -8.28
CA ASP A 78 -29.81 5.22 -9.61
C ASP A 78 -28.79 4.06 -9.63
N PHE A 79 -29.12 2.99 -10.36
CA PHE A 79 -28.31 1.77 -10.42
C PHE A 79 -26.92 2.04 -11.03
N PHE A 80 -26.83 2.87 -12.08
CA PHE A 80 -25.54 3.19 -12.69
C PHE A 80 -24.61 3.93 -11.73
N THR A 81 -25.17 4.78 -10.87
CA THR A 81 -24.42 5.46 -9.81
C THR A 81 -23.83 4.46 -8.81
N GLN A 82 -24.62 3.48 -8.36
CA GLN A 82 -24.17 2.42 -7.44
C GLN A 82 -23.11 1.51 -8.08
N LEU A 83 -23.29 1.16 -9.34
CA LEU A 83 -22.32 0.36 -10.11
C LEU A 83 -21.00 1.12 -10.27
N THR A 84 -21.06 2.42 -10.58
CA THR A 84 -19.88 3.29 -10.69
C THR A 84 -19.10 3.34 -9.37
N LEU A 85 -19.81 3.51 -8.25
CA LEU A 85 -19.19 3.48 -6.92
C LEU A 85 -18.51 2.14 -6.64
N SER A 86 -19.19 1.04 -6.94
CA SER A 86 -18.67 -0.31 -6.73
C SER A 86 -17.39 -0.56 -7.54
N LEU A 87 -17.38 -0.12 -8.80
CA LEU A 87 -16.22 -0.21 -9.67
C LEU A 87 -15.03 0.62 -9.14
N ARG A 88 -15.28 1.84 -8.62
CA ARG A 88 -14.24 2.67 -7.98
C ARG A 88 -13.63 1.97 -6.78
N ILE A 89 -14.46 1.39 -5.91
CA ILE A 89 -13.99 0.63 -4.74
C ILE A 89 -13.13 -0.56 -5.19
N LEU A 90 -13.58 -1.34 -6.17
CA LEU A 90 -12.82 -2.48 -6.70
C LEU A 90 -11.47 -2.05 -7.28
N PHE A 91 -11.42 -0.92 -7.99
CA PHE A 91 -10.19 -0.40 -8.58
C PHE A 91 -9.21 0.09 -7.51
N ILE A 92 -9.69 0.83 -6.51
CA ILE A 92 -8.85 1.27 -5.37
C ILE A 92 -8.33 0.05 -4.59
N LEU A 93 -9.18 -0.97 -4.39
CA LEU A 93 -8.75 -2.22 -3.78
C LEU A 93 -7.66 -2.89 -4.61
N PHE A 94 -7.78 -2.87 -5.94
CA PHE A 94 -6.78 -3.45 -6.83
C PHE A 94 -5.40 -2.80 -6.70
N LEU A 95 -5.36 -1.46 -6.67
CA LEU A 95 -4.14 -0.69 -6.40
C LEU A 95 -3.56 -0.98 -5.01
N SER A 96 -4.44 -1.12 -4.01
CA SER A 96 -4.03 -1.41 -2.63
C SER A 96 -3.40 -2.80 -2.51
N VAL A 97 -3.98 -3.81 -3.17
CA VAL A 97 -3.43 -5.17 -3.22
C VAL A 97 -2.10 -5.21 -3.97
N TYR A 98 -1.98 -4.49 -5.09
CA TYR A 98 -0.71 -4.35 -5.80
C TYR A 98 0.38 -3.77 -4.90
N LEU A 99 0.10 -2.66 -4.20
CA LEU A 99 1.05 -1.97 -3.35
C LEU A 99 1.51 -2.88 -2.21
N THR A 100 0.57 -3.46 -1.48
CA THR A 100 0.84 -4.33 -0.31
C THR A 100 1.50 -5.66 -0.68
N SER A 101 1.20 -6.20 -1.87
CA SER A 101 1.76 -7.49 -2.30
C SER A 101 3.14 -7.37 -2.93
N SER A 102 3.45 -6.23 -3.55
CA SER A 102 4.70 -6.03 -4.29
C SER A 102 5.74 -5.18 -3.55
N THR A 103 5.40 -4.58 -2.41
CA THR A 103 6.28 -3.66 -1.68
C THR A 103 6.55 -4.21 -0.29
N SER A 104 7.83 -4.43 0.03
CA SER A 104 8.22 -4.68 1.42
C SER A 104 8.49 -3.34 2.11
N ILE A 105 8.25 -3.33 3.42
CA ILE A 105 8.56 -2.19 4.28
C ILE A 105 10.06 -1.85 4.19
N ASP A 106 10.94 -2.85 4.14
CA ASP A 106 12.39 -2.65 3.99
C ASP A 106 12.74 -1.96 2.68
N PHE A 107 12.11 -2.33 1.54
CA PHE A 107 12.37 -1.66 0.26
C PHE A 107 11.85 -0.22 0.25
N PHE A 108 10.72 0.06 0.89
CA PHE A 108 10.21 1.42 1.05
C PHE A 108 11.19 2.32 1.85
N LEU A 109 11.73 1.79 2.95
CA LEU A 109 12.72 2.50 3.76
C LEU A 109 14.06 2.68 3.04
N GLN A 110 14.44 1.75 2.16
CA GLN A 110 15.61 1.88 1.30
C GLN A 110 15.43 2.97 0.25
N ASP A 111 14.30 2.98 -0.47
CA ASP A 111 14.05 3.95 -1.53
C ASP A 111 13.93 5.39 -1.00
N THR A 112 13.49 5.56 0.25
CA THR A 112 13.46 6.86 0.93
C THR A 112 14.83 7.33 1.44
N ALA A 113 15.83 6.45 1.52
CA ALA A 113 17.16 6.80 2.00
C ALA A 113 17.89 7.79 1.06
N PHE A 114 17.63 7.71 -0.25
CA PHE A 114 18.24 8.59 -1.25
C PHE A 114 17.78 10.06 -1.13
N VAL A 115 16.59 10.31 -0.58
CA VAL A 115 16.02 11.66 -0.45
C VAL A 115 16.58 12.42 0.78
N SER A 116 17.47 11.80 1.55
CA SER A 116 17.74 12.19 2.94
C SER A 116 18.95 13.10 3.18
N HIS A 117 19.11 14.15 2.37
CA HIS A 117 20.00 15.27 2.74
C HIS A 117 19.41 16.15 3.84
N SER A 118 18.09 16.11 4.06
CA SER A 118 17.43 16.84 5.14
C SER A 118 17.51 16.10 6.48
N VAL A 119 17.99 16.80 7.52
CA VAL A 119 18.04 16.32 8.91
C VAL A 119 16.64 15.90 9.39
N LEU A 120 15.60 16.65 9.02
CA LEU A 120 14.22 16.37 9.42
C LEU A 120 13.74 15.04 8.83
N LEU A 121 13.98 14.81 7.54
CA LEU A 121 13.60 13.56 6.85
C LEU A 121 14.33 12.35 7.44
N ASN A 122 15.61 12.52 7.82
CA ASN A 122 16.35 11.46 8.51
C ASN A 122 15.76 11.12 9.88
N LYS A 123 15.27 12.11 10.65
CA LYS A 123 14.58 11.85 11.93
C LYS A 123 13.28 11.08 11.72
N PHE A 124 12.45 11.47 10.73
CA PHE A 124 11.23 10.73 10.40
C PHE A 124 11.53 9.30 9.94
N ARG A 125 12.56 9.11 9.12
CA ARG A 125 13.00 7.78 8.69
C ARG A 125 13.45 6.94 9.87
N PHE A 126 14.29 7.49 10.75
CA PHE A 126 14.73 6.82 11.97
C PHE A 126 13.53 6.38 12.83
N PHE A 127 12.59 7.28 13.08
CA PHE A 127 11.37 6.99 13.83
C PHE A 127 10.54 5.88 13.18
N GLY A 128 10.38 5.91 11.85
CA GLY A 128 9.68 4.87 11.11
C GLY A 128 10.35 3.49 11.25
N VAL A 129 11.66 3.42 11.01
CA VAL A 129 12.45 2.17 11.17
C VAL A 129 12.37 1.66 12.60
N ALA A 130 12.54 2.54 13.59
CA ALA A 130 12.43 2.20 15.00
C ALA A 130 11.04 1.63 15.35
N THR A 131 9.97 2.25 14.84
CA THR A 131 8.59 1.78 15.03
C THR A 131 8.39 0.36 14.46
N ILE A 132 8.90 0.12 13.25
CA ILE A 132 8.81 -1.18 12.59
C ILE A 132 9.59 -2.26 13.36
N ASN A 133 10.76 -1.93 13.90
CA ASN A 133 11.55 -2.83 14.75
C ASN A 133 10.92 -3.04 16.14
N PHE A 134 10.21 -2.03 16.66
CA PHE A 134 9.55 -2.10 17.96
C PHE A 134 8.31 -3.01 17.94
N LEU A 135 7.50 -2.98 16.87
CA LEU A 135 6.29 -3.79 16.73
C LEU A 135 6.47 -5.29 17.06
N PRO A 136 7.46 -6.03 16.51
CA PRO A 136 7.65 -7.44 16.83
C PRO A 136 8.07 -7.66 18.29
N ILE A 137 8.85 -6.75 18.88
CA ILE A 137 9.25 -6.81 20.30
C ILE A 137 8.02 -6.65 21.18
N PHE A 138 7.21 -5.62 20.93
CA PHE A 138 5.95 -5.41 21.64
C PHE A 138 5.02 -6.62 21.52
N TRP A 139 4.87 -7.15 20.32
CA TRP A 139 4.01 -8.31 20.08
C TRP A 139 4.46 -9.57 20.82
N ASN A 140 5.78 -9.78 20.91
CA ASN A 140 6.35 -10.89 21.67
C ASN A 140 6.11 -10.72 23.18
N GLU A 141 6.32 -9.52 23.72
CA GLU A 141 6.00 -9.23 25.13
C GLU A 141 4.51 -9.41 25.42
N TYR A 142 3.65 -8.93 24.51
CA TYR A 142 2.20 -9.08 24.64
C TYR A 142 1.73 -10.54 24.63
N LYS A 143 2.38 -11.40 23.84
CA LYS A 143 2.07 -12.84 23.81
C LYS A 143 2.52 -13.60 25.05
N ASN A 144 3.62 -13.16 25.68
CA ASN A 144 4.26 -13.89 26.77
C ASN A 144 3.73 -13.53 28.17
N ILE A 145 2.86 -12.52 28.28
CA ILE A 145 2.24 -12.12 29.54
C ILE A 145 0.94 -12.89 29.76
N GLU A 146 0.76 -13.41 30.97
CA GLU A 146 -0.51 -14.01 31.38
C GLU A 146 -1.65 -13.00 31.29
N LYS A 147 -2.67 -13.35 30.52
CA LYS A 147 -3.80 -12.47 30.20
C LYS A 147 -4.79 -12.43 31.35
N THR A 148 -4.46 -11.68 32.39
CA THR A 148 -5.35 -11.45 33.54
C THR A 148 -6.30 -10.28 33.27
N ASN A 149 -5.77 -9.16 32.76
CA ASN A 149 -6.53 -7.96 32.35
C ASN A 149 -5.86 -7.36 31.11
N ILE A 150 -6.65 -7.02 30.07
CA ILE A 150 -6.16 -6.45 28.80
C ILE A 150 -5.33 -5.18 29.04
N LEU A 151 -5.80 -4.28 29.90
CA LEU A 151 -5.10 -3.02 30.18
C LEU A 151 -3.78 -3.26 30.93
N ALA A 152 -3.79 -4.15 31.92
CA ALA A 152 -2.58 -4.53 32.65
C ALA A 152 -1.57 -5.24 31.73
N THR A 153 -2.06 -6.11 30.84
CA THR A 153 -1.25 -6.81 29.85
C THR A 153 -0.58 -5.81 28.93
N ILE A 154 -1.34 -4.87 28.34
CA ILE A 154 -0.79 -3.83 27.47
C ILE A 154 0.23 -2.96 28.21
N SER A 155 -0.10 -2.48 29.42
CA SER A 155 0.81 -1.65 30.21
C SER A 155 2.12 -2.38 30.53
N ASN A 156 2.03 -3.65 30.93
CA ASN A 156 3.19 -4.48 31.21
C ASN A 156 4.01 -4.78 29.94
N SER A 157 3.36 -5.04 28.80
CA SER A 157 4.04 -5.21 27.51
C SER A 157 4.78 -3.94 27.10
N ILE A 158 4.17 -2.78 27.29
CA ILE A 158 4.78 -1.48 27.01
C ILE A 158 6.02 -1.30 27.90
N SER A 159 5.88 -1.50 29.21
CA SER A 159 6.98 -1.38 30.17
C SER A 159 8.15 -2.32 29.83
N ASN A 160 7.85 -3.60 29.55
CA ASN A 160 8.88 -4.58 29.17
C ASN A 160 9.55 -4.24 27.83
N SER A 161 8.79 -3.69 26.89
CA SER A 161 9.33 -3.25 25.59
C SER A 161 10.21 -2.02 25.75
N PHE A 162 9.88 -1.11 26.67
CA PHE A 162 10.71 0.06 27.00
C PHE A 162 12.08 -0.36 27.55
N ASN A 163 12.15 -1.42 28.35
CA ASN A 163 13.42 -1.97 28.83
C ASN A 163 14.33 -2.51 27.70
N LYS A 164 13.78 -2.72 26.49
CA LYS A 164 14.50 -3.18 25.30
C LYS A 164 14.78 -2.07 24.28
N VAL A 165 14.56 -0.79 24.62
CA VAL A 165 14.78 0.35 23.71
C VAL A 165 16.21 0.39 23.15
N ASN A 166 17.22 0.11 23.97
CA ASN A 166 18.62 0.09 23.51
C ASN A 166 18.88 -0.96 22.42
N LEU A 167 18.14 -2.07 22.42
CA LEU A 167 18.22 -3.08 21.36
C LEU A 167 17.59 -2.56 20.07
N VAL A 168 16.42 -1.93 20.17
CA VAL A 168 15.73 -1.30 19.04
C VAL A 168 16.59 -0.22 18.40
N GLU A 169 17.23 0.62 19.19
CA GLU A 169 18.12 1.68 18.70
C GLU A 169 19.30 1.08 17.91
N LYS A 170 19.98 0.07 18.48
CA LYS A 170 21.11 -0.61 17.81
C LYS A 170 20.68 -1.24 16.48
N GLU A 171 19.57 -1.98 16.46
CA GLU A 171 19.04 -2.59 15.23
C GLU A 171 18.63 -1.55 14.20
N THR A 172 18.07 -0.43 14.66
CA THR A 172 17.65 0.69 13.79
C THR A 172 18.85 1.34 13.12
N ILE A 173 19.92 1.64 13.86
CA ILE A 173 21.16 2.20 13.31
C ILE A 173 21.78 1.24 12.29
N GLN A 174 21.86 -0.06 12.62
CA GLN A 174 22.39 -1.08 11.71
C GLN A 174 21.59 -1.17 10.40
N LYS A 175 20.25 -1.21 10.48
CA LYS A 175 19.37 -1.21 9.30
C LYS A 175 19.51 0.07 8.49
N MET A 176 19.57 1.23 9.13
CA MET A 176 19.74 2.49 8.42
C MET A 176 21.04 2.56 7.62
N ASN A 177 22.13 2.00 8.14
CA ASN A 177 23.42 1.95 7.45
C ASN A 177 23.43 0.96 6.28
N SER A 178 22.68 -0.14 6.37
CA SER A 178 22.62 -1.13 5.28
C SER A 178 21.83 -0.65 4.06
N TYR A 179 20.86 0.26 4.27
CA TYR A 179 20.01 0.79 3.22
C TYR A 179 20.71 1.76 2.24
N ALA A 180 21.90 2.27 2.54
CA ALA A 180 22.62 3.22 1.69
C ALA A 180 23.19 2.62 0.38
N LYS A 181 23.06 1.31 0.15
CA LYS A 181 23.82 0.57 -0.89
C LYS A 181 22.99 0.05 -2.08
N THR A 182 21.71 0.42 -2.20
CA THR A 182 20.82 -0.16 -3.22
C THR A 182 20.93 0.54 -4.57
N LYS A 183 21.04 -0.26 -5.65
CA LYS A 183 21.14 0.23 -7.04
C LYS A 183 19.74 0.39 -7.66
N PHE A 184 19.47 1.56 -8.22
CA PHE A 184 18.26 1.83 -9.00
C PHE A 184 18.21 0.96 -10.27
N ARG A 185 17.10 0.26 -10.50
CA ARG A 185 16.90 -0.56 -11.70
C ARG A 185 16.03 0.18 -12.71
N ILE A 186 16.57 0.48 -13.88
CA ILE A 186 15.91 1.33 -14.89
C ILE A 186 14.67 0.66 -15.50
N ILE A 187 14.79 -0.58 -15.97
CA ILE A 187 13.73 -1.26 -16.73
C ILE A 187 12.42 -1.42 -15.93
N PRO A 188 12.42 -1.94 -14.69
CA PRO A 188 11.19 -2.07 -13.90
C PRO A 188 10.50 -0.72 -13.67
N ASN A 189 11.29 0.33 -13.44
CA ASN A 189 10.78 1.68 -13.18
C ASN A 189 10.25 2.37 -14.44
N LEU A 190 10.85 2.13 -15.61
CA LEU A 190 10.28 2.56 -16.88
C LEU A 190 8.92 1.93 -17.12
N TYR A 191 8.78 0.63 -16.86
CA TYR A 191 7.51 -0.08 -17.00
C TYR A 191 6.41 0.52 -16.11
N LEU A 192 6.74 0.87 -14.87
CA LEU A 192 5.84 1.57 -13.95
C LEU A 192 5.51 3.00 -14.41
N THR A 193 6.50 3.72 -14.91
CA THR A 193 6.35 5.10 -15.39
C THR A 193 5.40 5.17 -16.59
N LEU A 194 5.44 4.18 -17.49
CA LEU A 194 4.47 4.08 -18.60
C LEU A 194 3.03 3.99 -18.09
N LEU A 195 2.78 3.21 -17.03
CA LEU A 195 1.45 3.13 -16.42
C LEU A 195 1.02 4.48 -15.81
N ILE A 196 1.94 5.18 -15.15
CA ILE A 196 1.68 6.54 -14.62
C ILE A 196 1.31 7.50 -15.76
N ILE A 197 2.04 7.45 -16.87
CA ILE A 197 1.72 8.27 -18.05
C ILE A 197 0.30 7.97 -18.54
N ILE A 198 -0.09 6.70 -18.68
CA ILE A 198 -1.45 6.32 -19.08
C ILE A 198 -2.50 6.87 -18.12
N TYR A 199 -2.24 6.83 -16.81
CA TYR A 199 -3.18 7.36 -15.81
C TYR A 199 -3.35 8.87 -15.98
N THR A 200 -2.24 9.60 -16.07
CA THR A 200 -2.27 11.06 -16.25
C THR A 200 -2.93 11.47 -17.56
N THR A 201 -2.63 10.81 -18.68
CA THR A 201 -3.27 11.12 -19.97
C THR A 201 -4.76 10.84 -19.95
N THR A 202 -5.18 9.72 -19.35
CA THR A 202 -6.61 9.38 -19.21
C THR A 202 -7.35 10.42 -18.36
N PHE A 203 -6.72 10.89 -17.28
CA PHE A 203 -7.26 11.98 -16.47
C PHE A 203 -7.42 13.27 -17.28
N TRP A 204 -6.41 13.68 -18.05
CA TRP A 204 -6.51 14.87 -18.89
C TRP A 204 -7.59 14.78 -19.97
N VAL A 205 -7.78 13.59 -20.58
CA VAL A 205 -8.85 13.35 -21.55
C VAL A 205 -10.23 13.53 -20.92
N ASN A 206 -10.41 13.14 -19.66
CA ASN A 206 -11.68 13.28 -18.94
C ASN A 206 -12.13 14.74 -18.79
N PHE A 207 -11.21 15.71 -18.72
CA PHE A 207 -11.56 17.14 -18.58
C PHE A 207 -11.66 17.90 -19.90
N LYS A 208 -11.33 17.26 -21.03
CA LYS A 208 -11.48 17.87 -22.36
C LYS A 208 -12.83 17.56 -23.02
N ILE A 209 -13.62 16.66 -22.42
CA ILE A 209 -14.96 16.24 -22.85
C ILE A 209 -15.97 16.90 -21.92
#